data_AF-A0A4Y2QZZ9-F1
#
_entry.id   AF-A0A4Y2QZZ9-F1
#
_cell.length_a   1.000
_cell.length_b   1.000
_cell.length_c   1.000
_cell.angle_alpha   90.00
_cell.angle_beta   90.00
_cell.angle_gamma   90.00
#
_symmetry.space_group_name_H-M   'P 1'
#
loop_
_entity.id
_entity.type
_entity.pdbx_description
1 polymer ?
#
loop_
_entity_poly.entity_id
_entity_poly.type
_entity_poly.pdbx_seq_one_letter_code
_entity_poly.pdbx_strand_id
1 'polypeptide(L)'
;DSSFATDFARFSSAQQFEHESVKDFSVRLESLINKSSDQEGEDSEVLRNFMSKIILSQFVSGLKQNVKSPLIIQNPKTFKEAVDFAVRVEKSLIIECPNVNTLATSPQTNELAQLTKQQNDCFATMNIMMEQMAVLSDQLSKLKGENDIPRPQVDSSSRPSSH
;
A
#
# COMPACT_ATOMS: atom_id res chain seq x y z
N ASP A 1 41.53 -20.72 -0.55
CA ASP A 1 42.12 -19.37 -0.41
C ASP A 1 41.90 -18.56 -1.68
N SER A 2 41.38 -17.34 -1.51
CA SER A 2 41.10 -16.38 -2.58
C SER A 2 42.11 -15.24 -2.47
N SER A 3 42.67 -14.77 -3.58
CA SER A 3 43.63 -13.66 -3.56
C SER A 3 42.91 -12.30 -3.52
N PHE A 4 43.53 -11.28 -2.91
CA PHE A 4 43.03 -9.89 -2.91
C PHE A 4 42.52 -9.44 -4.29
N ALA A 5 43.30 -9.71 -5.35
CA ALA A 5 42.94 -9.34 -6.71
C ALA A 5 41.64 -10.01 -7.19
N THR A 6 41.41 -11.26 -6.79
CA THR A 6 40.19 -12.01 -7.12
C THR A 6 38.98 -11.41 -6.40
N ASP A 7 39.11 -11.11 -5.11
CA ASP A 7 38.01 -10.55 -4.32
C ASP A 7 37.70 -9.11 -4.71
N PHE A 8 38.72 -8.31 -5.01
CA PHE A 8 38.54 -6.97 -5.54
C PHE A 8 37.92 -6.97 -6.95
N ALA A 9 38.28 -7.93 -7.81
CA ALA A 9 37.65 -8.07 -9.12
C ALA A 9 36.16 -8.42 -8.99
N ARG A 10 35.79 -9.28 -8.04
CA ARG A 10 34.38 -9.58 -7.72
C ARG A 10 33.63 -8.36 -7.19
N PHE A 11 34.26 -7.57 -6.32
CA PHE A 11 33.69 -6.32 -5.83
C PHE A 11 33.46 -5.31 -6.96
N SER A 12 34.48 -5.01 -7.75
CA SER A 12 34.45 -3.99 -8.80
C SER A 12 33.56 -4.33 -10.00
N SER A 13 33.31 -5.62 -10.24
CA SER A 13 32.36 -6.08 -11.26
C SER A 13 30.95 -6.34 -10.71
N ALA A 14 30.71 -6.14 -9.41
CA ALA A 14 29.43 -6.45 -8.80
C ALA A 14 28.30 -5.58 -9.37
N GLN A 15 27.26 -6.27 -9.86
CA GLN A 15 26.01 -5.67 -10.30
C GLN A 15 24.84 -6.30 -9.53
N GLN A 16 23.76 -5.55 -9.34
CA GLN A 16 22.52 -6.04 -8.77
C GLN A 16 21.88 -7.07 -9.70
N PHE A 17 21.60 -8.27 -9.20
CA PHE A 17 20.97 -9.33 -10.00
C PHE A 17 19.49 -9.04 -10.27
N GLU A 18 18.91 -9.70 -11.28
CA GLU A 18 17.53 -9.47 -11.73
C GLU A 18 16.48 -9.61 -10.61
N HIS A 19 16.63 -10.57 -9.71
CA HIS A 19 15.70 -10.80 -8.59
C HIS A 19 16.26 -10.40 -7.22
N GLU A 20 17.43 -9.78 -7.20
CA GLU A 20 18.04 -9.31 -5.96
C GLU A 20 17.46 -7.94 -5.57
N SER A 21 17.07 -7.79 -4.30
CA SER A 21 16.63 -6.51 -3.76
C SER A 21 17.80 -5.54 -3.62
N VAL A 22 17.54 -4.24 -3.59
CA VAL A 22 18.58 -3.23 -3.34
C VAL A 22 19.31 -3.49 -2.01
N LYS A 23 18.57 -3.94 -0.99
CA LYS A 23 19.12 -4.24 0.34
C LYS A 23 20.04 -5.46 0.32
N ASP A 24 19.66 -6.52 -0.39
CA ASP A 24 20.50 -7.72 -0.48
C ASP A 24 21.77 -7.42 -1.29
N PHE A 25 21.64 -6.62 -2.36
CA PHE A 25 22.79 -6.15 -3.12
C PHE A 25 23.75 -5.34 -2.26
N SER A 26 23.27 -4.43 -1.41
CA SER A 26 24.13 -3.62 -0.55
C SER A 26 24.92 -4.50 0.44
N VAL A 27 24.24 -5.48 1.07
CA VAL A 27 24.88 -6.41 2.01
C VAL A 27 25.93 -7.27 1.31
N ARG A 28 25.63 -7.78 0.11
CA ARG A 28 26.59 -8.56 -0.69
C ARG A 28 27.80 -7.71 -1.05
N LEU A 29 27.59 -6.45 -1.42
CA LEU A 29 28.67 -5.53 -1.78
C LEU A 29 29.57 -5.20 -0.58
N GLU A 30 28.98 -4.96 0.60
CA GLU A 30 29.71 -4.80 1.87
C GLU A 30 30.56 -6.05 2.19
N SER A 31 29.98 -7.24 2.01
CA SER A 31 30.73 -8.50 2.22
C SER A 31 31.93 -8.63 1.28
N LEU A 32 31.79 -8.21 0.01
CA LEU A 32 32.86 -8.27 -0.98
C LEU A 32 34.00 -7.30 -0.66
N ILE A 33 33.70 -6.05 -0.29
CA ILE A 33 34.74 -5.06 0.03
C ILE A 33 35.47 -5.43 1.33
N ASN A 34 34.75 -5.96 2.33
CA ASN A 34 35.35 -6.36 3.61
C ASN A 34 36.32 -7.53 3.41
N LYS A 35 35.97 -8.54 2.61
CA LYS A 35 36.87 -9.64 2.25
C LYS A 35 38.13 -9.18 1.50
N SER A 36 38.01 -8.14 0.67
CA SER A 36 39.17 -7.55 0.00
C SER A 36 40.02 -6.67 0.94
N SER A 37 39.50 -6.32 2.12
CA SER A 37 40.14 -5.37 3.04
C SER A 37 40.69 -6.04 4.31
N ASP A 38 40.81 -7.37 4.36
CA ASP A 38 41.42 -8.15 5.45
C ASP A 38 42.94 -7.87 5.57
N GLN A 39 43.32 -6.61 5.79
CA GLN A 39 44.67 -6.20 6.20
C GLN A 39 44.65 -5.98 7.71
N GLU A 40 45.32 -6.86 8.45
CA GLU A 40 45.71 -6.67 9.85
C GLU A 40 46.68 -5.47 9.95
N GLY A 41 46.14 -4.25 10.00
CA GLY A 41 46.93 -3.04 10.14
C GLY A 41 46.03 -1.89 10.61
N GLU A 42 46.59 -0.91 11.32
CA GLU A 42 45.84 0.24 11.83
C GLU A 42 45.04 0.90 10.70
N ASP A 43 43.72 0.86 10.81
CA ASP A 43 42.77 1.51 9.92
C ASP A 43 43.02 3.03 9.94
N SER A 44 43.84 3.51 9.00
CA SER A 44 44.02 4.94 8.80
C SER A 44 42.66 5.56 8.43
N GLU A 45 42.32 6.70 9.04
CA GLU A 45 41.11 7.45 8.68
C GLU A 45 41.03 7.72 7.16
N VAL A 46 42.17 7.91 6.51
CA VAL A 46 42.28 8.07 5.06
C VAL A 46 41.82 6.83 4.31
N LEU A 47 42.22 5.63 4.76
CA LEU A 47 41.81 4.36 4.17
C LEU A 47 40.31 4.14 4.32
N ARG A 48 39.76 4.38 5.52
CA ARG A 48 38.32 4.28 5.78
C ARG A 48 37.49 5.24 4.93
N ASN A 49 37.96 6.48 4.76
CA ASN A 49 37.32 7.46 3.89
C ASN A 49 37.41 7.07 2.41
N PHE A 50 38.53 6.49 1.98
CA PHE A 50 38.69 5.97 0.63
C PHE A 50 37.73 4.79 0.37
N MET A 51 37.70 3.80 1.27
CA MET A 51 36.81 2.64 1.16
C MET A 51 35.34 3.05 1.12
N SER A 52 34.95 4.04 1.95
CA SER A 52 33.59 4.59 1.95
C SER A 52 33.19 5.21 0.61
N LYS A 53 34.14 5.84 -0.11
CA LYS A 53 33.90 6.38 -1.46
C LYS A 53 33.85 5.27 -2.52
N ILE A 54 34.71 4.26 -2.39
CA ILE A 54 34.78 3.13 -3.31
C ILE A 54 33.48 2.31 -3.26
N ILE A 55 33.00 1.95 -2.07
CA ILE A 55 31.74 1.21 -1.93
C ILE A 55 30.55 2.02 -2.45
N LEU A 56 30.49 3.33 -2.16
CA LEU A 56 29.45 4.20 -2.70
C LEU A 56 29.46 4.23 -4.23
N SER A 57 30.62 4.45 -4.84
CA SER A 57 30.78 4.49 -6.30
C SER A 57 30.35 3.16 -6.94
N GLN A 58 30.83 2.04 -6.38
CA GLN A 58 30.51 0.71 -6.88
C GLN A 58 29.01 0.40 -6.75
N PHE A 59 28.40 0.76 -5.62
CA PHE A 59 26.96 0.60 -5.40
C PHE A 59 26.15 1.34 -6.46
N VAL A 60 26.42 2.64 -6.66
CA VAL A 60 25.71 3.43 -7.68
C VAL A 60 25.94 2.86 -9.07
N SER A 61 27.16 2.40 -9.37
CA SER A 61 27.48 1.81 -10.67
C SER A 61 26.72 0.52 -10.95
N GLY A 62 26.64 -0.37 -9.95
CA GLY A 62 26.09 -1.71 -10.05
C GLY A 62 24.57 -1.82 -9.93
N LEU A 63 23.86 -0.76 -9.54
CA LEU A 63 22.39 -0.76 -9.46
C LEU A 63 21.71 -0.90 -10.83
N LYS A 64 20.51 -1.49 -10.82
CA LYS A 64 19.60 -1.49 -11.98
C LYS A 64 19.25 -0.07 -12.40
N GLN A 65 19.04 0.15 -13.71
CA GLN A 65 18.85 1.48 -14.29
C GLN A 65 17.67 2.27 -13.68
N ASN A 66 16.54 1.60 -13.46
CA ASN A 66 15.33 2.20 -12.88
C ASN A 66 15.55 2.75 -11.45
N VAL A 67 16.48 2.18 -10.68
CA VAL A 67 16.88 2.68 -9.35
C VAL A 67 18.06 3.66 -9.44
N LYS A 68 19.00 3.39 -10.35
CA LYS A 68 20.22 4.18 -10.55
C LYS A 68 19.94 5.60 -11.03
N SER A 69 19.04 5.79 -12.00
CA SER A 69 18.78 7.11 -12.57
C SER A 69 18.28 8.13 -11.52
N PRO A 70 17.27 7.82 -10.66
CA PRO A 70 16.88 8.71 -9.57
C PRO A 70 18.00 8.97 -8.55
N LEU A 71 18.82 7.94 -8.26
CA LEU A 71 19.90 8.05 -7.29
C LEU A 71 21.02 9.01 -7.75
N ILE A 72 21.35 9.00 -9.04
CA ILE A 72 22.33 9.94 -9.63
C ILE A 72 21.86 11.39 -9.45
N ILE A 73 20.56 11.65 -9.63
CA ILE A 73 19.98 12.99 -9.44
C ILE A 73 20.05 13.40 -7.97
N GLN A 74 19.73 12.48 -7.05
CA GLN A 74 19.79 12.73 -5.61
C GLN A 74 21.23 12.98 -5.11
N ASN A 75 22.24 12.41 -5.78
CA ASN A 75 23.66 12.62 -5.50
C ASN A 75 24.06 12.43 -4.01
N PRO A 76 23.77 11.24 -3.43
CA PRO A 76 24.08 10.94 -2.02
C PRO A 76 25.58 11.04 -1.73
N LYS A 77 25.94 11.40 -0.49
CA LYS A 77 27.35 11.59 -0.08
C LYS A 77 27.90 10.42 0.69
N THR A 78 27.03 9.59 1.25
CA THR A 78 27.42 8.39 1.98
C THR A 78 26.77 7.16 1.38
N PHE A 79 27.42 6.00 1.55
CA PHE A 79 26.87 4.71 1.15
C PHE A 79 25.52 4.45 1.82
N LYS A 80 25.38 4.74 3.12
CA LYS A 80 24.13 4.59 3.85
C LYS A 80 22.99 5.42 3.26
N GLU A 81 23.24 6.70 2.97
CA GLU A 81 22.24 7.57 2.31
C GLU A 81 21.80 7.01 0.96
N ALA A 82 22.77 6.49 0.19
CA ALA A 82 22.50 5.92 -1.13
C ALA A 82 21.62 4.67 -1.02
N VAL A 83 21.91 3.77 -0.08
CA VAL A 83 21.11 2.56 0.17
C VAL A 83 19.71 2.93 0.63
N ASP A 84 19.58 3.81 1.62
CA ASP A 84 18.28 4.25 2.15
C ASP A 84 17.40 4.87 1.07
N PHE A 85 17.98 5.68 0.17
CA PHE A 85 17.25 6.26 -0.95
C PHE A 85 16.88 5.21 -2.01
N ALA A 86 17.82 4.36 -2.41
CA ALA A 86 17.61 3.33 -3.42
C ALA A 86 16.52 2.32 -2.98
N VAL A 87 16.48 1.95 -1.70
CA VAL A 87 15.40 1.11 -1.13
C VAL A 87 14.04 1.79 -1.22
N ARG A 88 13.96 3.11 -1.00
CA ARG A 88 12.70 3.85 -1.19
C ARG A 88 12.26 3.84 -2.65
N VAL A 89 13.18 4.09 -3.58
CA VAL A 89 12.90 4.05 -5.02
C VAL A 89 12.42 2.66 -5.46
N GLU A 90 13.10 1.59 -5.06
CA GLU A 90 12.68 0.21 -5.35
C GLU A 90 11.26 -0.06 -4.86
N LYS A 91 10.94 0.34 -3.63
CA LYS A 91 9.58 0.21 -3.08
C LYS A 91 8.54 1.03 -3.84
N SER A 92 8.88 2.26 -4.25
CA SER A 92 7.99 3.11 -5.06
C SER A 92 7.70 2.50 -6.43
N LEU A 93 8.71 1.91 -7.09
CA LEU A 93 8.55 1.26 -8.38
C LEU A 93 7.62 0.05 -8.33
N ILE A 94 7.62 -0.71 -7.22
CA ILE A 94 6.68 -1.82 -7.01
C ILE A 94 5.23 -1.33 -6.90
N ILE A 95 5.02 -0.15 -6.27
CA ILE A 95 3.70 0.46 -6.11
C ILE A 95 3.19 1.03 -7.44
N GLU A 96 4.08 1.65 -8.23
CA GLU A 96 3.72 2.25 -9.53
C GLU A 96 3.47 1.20 -10.63
N CYS A 97 4.09 0.03 -10.54
CA CYS A 97 3.92 -1.09 -11.46
C CYS A 97 3.56 -2.37 -10.69
N PRO A 98 2.35 -2.47 -10.13
CA PRO A 98 1.96 -3.67 -9.40
C PRO A 98 1.97 -4.85 -10.37
N ASN A 99 2.85 -5.82 -10.11
CA ASN A 99 2.88 -7.05 -10.89
C ASN A 99 1.56 -7.80 -10.66
N VAL A 100 0.72 -7.82 -11.70
CA VAL A 100 -0.64 -8.39 -11.68
C VAL A 100 -0.61 -9.89 -11.31
N ASN A 101 0.51 -10.58 -11.59
CA ASN A 101 0.68 -12.00 -11.28
C ASN A 101 1.04 -12.29 -9.81
N THR A 102 1.52 -11.30 -9.04
CA THR A 102 1.80 -11.45 -7.59
C THR A 102 0.65 -11.03 -6.69
N LEU A 103 -0.34 -10.31 -7.21
CA LEU A 103 -1.54 -9.96 -6.44
C LEU A 103 -2.42 -11.18 -6.12
N ALA A 104 -2.28 -12.27 -6.89
CA ALA A 104 -3.05 -13.49 -6.71
C ALA A 104 -2.70 -14.27 -5.42
N THR A 105 -1.60 -13.94 -4.72
CA THR A 105 -1.14 -14.68 -3.53
C THR A 105 -0.96 -13.83 -2.27
N SER A 106 -1.32 -12.54 -2.28
CA SER A 106 -1.27 -11.71 -1.07
C SER A 106 -2.52 -11.93 -0.20
N PRO A 107 -2.40 -12.23 1.11
CA PRO A 107 -3.53 -12.32 2.04
C PRO A 107 -4.43 -11.08 2.08
N GLN A 108 -3.91 -9.91 1.67
CA GLN A 108 -4.64 -8.65 1.67
C GLN A 108 -5.78 -8.61 0.63
N THR A 109 -5.72 -9.40 -0.44
CA THR A 109 -6.82 -9.46 -1.42
C THR A 109 -8.05 -10.17 -0.86
N ASN A 110 -7.85 -11.08 0.10
CA ASN A 110 -8.94 -11.80 0.75
C ASN A 110 -9.73 -10.89 1.70
N GLU A 111 -9.05 -10.07 2.50
CA GLU A 111 -9.71 -9.13 3.42
C GLU A 111 -10.51 -8.05 2.67
N LEU A 112 -9.95 -7.49 1.60
CA LEU A 112 -10.65 -6.49 0.78
C LEU A 112 -11.88 -7.10 0.07
N ALA A 113 -11.75 -8.31 -0.48
CA ALA A 113 -12.86 -9.00 -1.13
C ALA A 113 -13.99 -9.35 -0.14
N GLN A 114 -13.63 -9.77 1.08
CA GLN A 114 -14.60 -10.01 2.15
C GLN A 114 -15.31 -8.73 2.58
N LEU A 115 -14.57 -7.61 2.69
CA LEU A 115 -15.15 -6.32 3.06
C LEU A 115 -16.12 -5.81 1.98
N THR A 116 -15.76 -5.92 0.70
CA THR A 116 -16.67 -5.56 -0.41
C THR A 116 -17.92 -6.42 -0.42
N LYS A 117 -17.80 -7.73 -0.18
CA LYS A 117 -18.96 -8.63 -0.06
C LYS A 117 -19.86 -8.22 1.11
N GLN A 118 -19.29 -7.98 2.29
CA GLN A 118 -20.02 -7.56 3.48
C GLN A 118 -20.75 -6.22 3.27
N GLN A 119 -20.11 -5.27 2.58
CA GLN A 119 -20.72 -3.99 2.23
C GLN A 119 -21.93 -4.19 1.32
N ASN A 120 -21.79 -5.01 0.28
CA ASN A 120 -22.89 -5.29 -0.65
C ASN A 120 -24.06 -6.00 0.05
N ASP A 121 -23.77 -6.97 0.92
CA ASP A 121 -24.79 -7.68 1.71
C ASP A 121 -25.52 -6.73 2.67
N CYS A 122 -24.79 -5.81 3.29
CA CYS A 122 -25.36 -4.76 4.16
C CYS A 122 -26.29 -3.83 3.36
N PHE A 123 -25.86 -3.39 2.18
CA PHE A 123 -26.67 -2.53 1.32
C PHE A 123 -27.94 -3.23 0.83
N ALA A 124 -27.84 -4.51 0.43
CA ALA A 124 -28.99 -5.31 0.05
C ALA A 124 -30.00 -5.46 1.21
N THR A 125 -29.50 -5.70 2.42
CA THR A 125 -30.34 -5.78 3.63
C THR A 125 -31.04 -4.45 3.90
N MET A 126 -30.33 -3.32 3.77
CA MET A 126 -30.89 -1.99 3.97
C MET A 126 -32.01 -1.67 2.97
N ASN A 127 -31.82 -2.04 1.69
CA ASN A 127 -32.85 -1.85 0.66
C ASN A 127 -34.12 -2.65 0.98
N ILE A 128 -33.98 -3.92 1.39
CA ILE A 128 -35.13 -4.75 1.78
C ILE A 128 -35.87 -4.12 2.98
N MET A 129 -35.14 -3.65 3.99
CA MET A 129 -35.76 -3.00 5.15
C MET A 129 -36.49 -1.71 4.76
N MET A 130 -35.95 -0.94 3.82
CA MET A 130 -36.58 0.27 3.31
C MET A 130 -37.88 -0.04 2.55
N GLU A 131 -37.88 -1.08 1.71
CA GLU A 131 -39.08 -1.56 1.02
C GLU A 131 -40.15 -2.05 2.02
N GLN A 132 -39.76 -2.83 3.02
CA GLN A 132 -40.69 -3.28 4.07
C GLN A 132 -41.28 -2.11 4.86
N MET A 133 -40.47 -1.10 5.17
CA MET A 133 -40.92 0.11 5.87
C MET A 133 -41.92 0.91 5.02
N ALA A 134 -41.69 1.01 3.70
CA ALA A 134 -42.62 1.65 2.78
C ALA A 134 -43.97 0.91 2.73
N VAL A 135 -43.95 -0.42 2.67
CA VAL A 135 -45.16 -1.25 2.68
C VAL A 135 -45.94 -1.09 4.00
N LEU A 136 -45.25 -1.13 5.14
CA LEU A 136 -45.90 -0.94 6.45
C LEU A 136 -46.48 0.48 6.60
N SER A 137 -45.78 1.49 6.09
CA SER A 137 -46.26 2.87 6.09
C SER A 137 -47.54 3.04 5.25
N ASP A 138 -47.61 2.40 4.08
CA ASP A 138 -48.80 2.40 3.23
C ASP A 138 -49.99 1.67 3.89
N GLN A 139 -49.74 0.52 4.53
CA GLN A 139 -50.77 -0.21 5.29
C GLN A 139 -51.33 0.60 6.46
N LEU A 140 -50.47 1.29 7.23
CA LEU A 140 -50.90 2.17 8.32
C LEU A 140 -51.70 3.37 7.80
N SER A 141 -51.34 3.90 6.64
CA SER A 141 -52.05 5.03 6.01
C SER A 141 -53.46 4.63 5.57
N LYS A 142 -53.63 3.41 5.04
CA LYS A 142 -54.95 2.86 4.68
C LYS A 142 -55.85 2.63 5.89
N LEU A 143 -55.30 2.08 6.98
CA LEU A 143 -56.03 1.90 8.25
C LEU A 143 -56.44 3.23 8.91
N LYS A 144 -55.66 4.30 8.70
CA LYS A 144 -55.99 5.64 9.19
C LYS A 144 -57.07 6.32 8.34
N GLY A 145 -57.07 6.08 7.03
CA GLY A 145 -58.11 6.58 6.12
C GLY A 145 -59.51 6.00 6.34
N GLU A 146 -59.62 4.77 6.88
CA GLU A 146 -60.92 4.15 7.22
C GLU A 146 -61.57 4.69 8.51
N ASN A 147 -60.85 5.45 9.34
CA ASN A 147 -61.38 6.00 10.59
C ASN A 147 -61.98 7.43 10.48
N ASP A 148 -61.92 8.05 9.30
CA ASP A 148 -62.60 9.33 9.00
C ASP A 148 -63.93 9.09 8.27
N ILE A 149 -64.85 8.34 8.91
CA ILE A 149 -66.25 8.35 8.49
C ILE A 149 -66.88 9.65 9.00
N PRO A 150 -67.51 10.49 8.15
CA PRO A 150 -68.21 11.68 8.61
C PRO A 150 -69.31 11.29 9.60
N ARG A 151 -69.23 11.80 10.82
CA ARG A 151 -70.25 11.64 11.85
C ARG A 151 -71.60 12.13 11.28
N PRO A 152 -72.70 11.35 11.33
CA PRO A 152 -74.00 11.80 10.83
C PRO A 152 -74.43 13.06 11.58
N GLN A 153 -74.72 14.14 10.85
CA GLN A 153 -75.38 15.30 11.43
C GLN A 153 -76.81 14.90 11.80
N VAL A 154 -77.12 14.97 13.10
CA VAL A 154 -78.48 14.85 13.60
C VAL A 154 -79.15 16.20 13.33
N ASP A 155 -80.01 16.25 12.31
CA ASP A 155 -80.88 17.38 12.02
C ASP A 155 -81.92 17.50 13.14
N SER A 156 -81.77 18.50 13.99
CA SER A 156 -82.77 18.88 14.99
C SER A 156 -83.53 20.11 14.53
N SER A 157 -84.30 19.97 13.44
CA SER A 157 -85.32 20.94 13.05
C SER A 157 -86.71 20.31 13.13
N SER A 158 -87.25 20.26 14.35
CA SER A 158 -88.66 19.96 14.62
C SER A 158 -89.04 20.49 16.00
N ARG A 159 -89.44 21.76 16.08
CA ARG A 159 -90.32 22.21 17.16
C ARG A 159 -91.41 23.11 16.57
N PRO A 160 -92.69 22.71 16.64
CA PRO A 160 -93.79 23.52 16.13
C PRO A 160 -94.07 24.70 17.07
N SER A 161 -94.44 25.81 16.45
CA SER A 161 -95.01 27.02 17.03
C SER A 161 -96.30 26.73 17.80
N SER A 162 -96.40 27.23 19.02
CA SER A 162 -97.67 27.37 19.75
C SER A 162 -97.89 28.85 20.09
N HIS A 163 -99.09 29.31 19.76
CA HIS A 163 -99.72 30.56 20.19
C HIS A 163 -99.91 30.62 21.70
#